data_AF-A0A6P8RSL3-F1
#
_entry.id   AF-A0A6P8RSL3-F1
#
_cell.length_a   1.000
_cell.length_b   1.000
_cell.length_c   1.000
_cell.angle_alpha   90.00
_cell.angle_beta   90.00
_cell.angle_gamma   90.00
#
_symmetry.space_group_name_H-M   'P 1'
#
loop_
_entity.id
_entity.type
_entity.pdbx_description
1 polymer ?
#
loop_
_entity_poly.entity_id
_entity_poly.type
_entity_poly.pdbx_seq_one_letter_code
_entity_poly.pdbx_strand_id
1 'polypeptide(L)'
;MAELAEAAGYTPLSASSFSSKLCQALLCEHQPSAPTPSRRRPLPRCPSQSGSLESLSGVLVEEARVLVINTGGTIGMVYRDNVLAPQATNNSFAEALKKISIFHDEVYAQQTKLYDRQDISENTLVLPLSKKNIRIVYTILEYSPLLDSSNMTTDDWAKIVKDIQKFYELYHGFVILHGTDTMAYTASALSFMCEHLGKTIILTGSQVPIYEIQNDGRDNLLGALLIAGQFVIPEVCLYFHYKLYRGNRVTKVDAESFNAFTSPNLPPLAKAEVDITINWEAVWRANTTKKFLVHVNLNRNVGLLRIFPGITAATVKAFLQPPMEGIVLETYGTGNAPDNRLDLLEELKNATERGVFIINCTQCLKGSISESYATGKALSQAGVIPGFDMTPEAALAKLSYILGKSELDSQEKKKMLSENLRGEMKATYTGSKISLGDSKFIQAVAQCLNISCKEDLEVIRDTLTPVLACAAAKTGDSIALEAIREMGCNLCSEDYDGRTPLHIAACEDNLTVVEYLLNNGATVYAKDRYGSTPLLNAVKFRNFKVIHLLRQTGAHLSKEELGDIGTKLSGLAASGDVEGLKAWILAGVSMEELSYDRKTPLQVAEATGNIAVVEFLKQTDQKKGFEELKP
;
A
#
# COMPACT_ATOMS: atom_id res chain seq x y z
N MET A 1 8.22 -32.21 37.56
CA MET A 1 7.92 -33.19 36.49
C MET A 1 8.66 -34.52 36.64
N ALA A 2 9.53 -34.70 37.64
CA ALA A 2 10.21 -35.98 37.89
C ALA A 2 9.48 -36.92 38.90
N GLU A 3 8.39 -36.47 39.53
CA GLU A 3 7.57 -37.28 40.46
C GLU A 3 6.20 -37.68 39.87
N LEU A 4 5.95 -37.46 38.58
CA LEU A 4 4.69 -37.81 37.91
C LEU A 4 4.84 -38.86 36.79
N ALA A 5 6.05 -39.38 36.56
CA ALA A 5 6.32 -40.34 35.49
C ALA A 5 6.19 -41.82 35.90
N GLU A 6 6.05 -42.13 37.20
CA GLU A 6 6.00 -43.52 37.70
C GLU A 6 4.56 -44.10 37.77
N ALA A 7 3.53 -43.29 37.50
CA ALA A 7 2.13 -43.71 37.59
C ALA A 7 1.48 -44.10 36.24
N ALA A 8 2.19 -44.02 35.11
CA ALA A 8 1.57 -44.16 33.79
C ALA A 8 2.06 -45.32 32.91
N GLY A 9 3.00 -46.16 33.36
CA GLY A 9 3.29 -47.43 32.67
C GLY A 9 3.69 -47.34 31.18
N TYR A 10 4.23 -46.22 30.72
CA TYR A 10 4.71 -46.04 29.34
C TYR A 10 6.23 -46.02 29.29
N THR A 11 6.81 -46.99 28.58
CA THR A 11 8.23 -47.02 28.20
C THR A 11 8.53 -45.97 27.12
N PRO A 12 9.57 -45.13 27.26
CA PRO A 12 9.91 -44.12 26.25
C PRO A 12 10.63 -44.75 25.05
N LEU A 13 10.10 -44.48 23.84
CA LEU A 13 10.79 -44.73 22.57
C LEU A 13 11.99 -43.79 22.44
N SER A 14 13.15 -44.33 22.11
CA SER A 14 14.40 -43.57 21.98
C SER A 14 14.38 -42.62 20.78
N ALA A 15 14.83 -41.38 21.03
CA ALA A 15 14.86 -40.25 20.08
C ALA A 15 15.84 -40.40 18.90
N SER A 16 16.38 -41.59 18.63
CA SER A 16 17.41 -41.80 17.60
C SER A 16 16.86 -42.29 16.25
N SER A 17 15.58 -42.66 16.14
CA SER A 17 15.02 -43.23 14.91
C SER A 17 14.30 -42.23 13.99
N PHE A 18 13.98 -41.03 14.48
CA PHE A 18 13.32 -39.97 13.67
C PHE A 18 14.32 -39.06 12.94
N SER A 19 15.57 -38.98 13.39
CA SER A 19 16.59 -38.08 12.81
C SER A 19 17.14 -38.57 11.46
N SER A 20 17.10 -39.87 11.16
CA SER A 20 17.82 -40.39 9.98
C SER A 20 17.03 -40.30 8.67
N LYS A 21 15.69 -40.17 8.70
CA LYS A 21 14.87 -40.17 7.48
C LYS A 21 14.59 -38.77 6.92
N LEU A 22 14.70 -37.71 7.73
CA LEU A 22 14.51 -36.34 7.26
C LEU A 22 15.80 -35.72 6.69
N CYS A 23 16.98 -36.09 7.22
CA CYS A 23 18.28 -35.58 6.76
C CYS A 23 18.74 -36.15 5.41
N GLN A 24 18.14 -37.22 4.90
CA GLN A 24 18.56 -37.86 3.65
C GLN A 24 17.85 -37.31 2.39
N ALA A 25 16.86 -36.42 2.56
CA ALA A 25 16.11 -35.80 1.47
C ALA A 25 16.58 -34.39 1.08
N LEU A 26 17.49 -33.78 1.86
CA LEU A 26 17.86 -32.35 1.72
C LEU A 26 19.35 -32.10 1.37
N LEU A 27 20.15 -33.14 1.10
CA LEU A 27 21.56 -32.98 0.73
C LEU A 27 21.89 -33.80 -0.52
N CYS A 28 21.66 -33.21 -1.69
CA CYS A 28 22.25 -33.68 -2.94
C CYS A 28 22.60 -32.47 -3.81
N GLU A 29 23.73 -31.83 -3.51
CA GLU A 29 24.43 -30.98 -4.48
C GLU A 29 25.89 -31.41 -4.61
N HIS A 30 26.33 -31.37 -5.86
CA HIS A 30 27.61 -31.81 -6.38
C HIS A 30 28.82 -31.07 -5.81
N GLN A 31 29.93 -31.79 -5.68
CA GLN A 31 31.27 -31.21 -5.60
C GLN A 31 32.21 -31.78 -6.69
N PRO A 32 33.27 -31.03 -7.05
CA PRO A 32 33.89 -31.06 -8.38
C PRO A 32 35.18 -31.90 -8.45
N SER A 33 35.59 -32.28 -9.66
CA SER A 33 36.93 -32.81 -9.93
C SER A 33 37.53 -32.21 -11.21
N ALA A 34 38.84 -31.93 -11.17
CA ALA A 34 39.65 -31.28 -12.21
C ALA A 34 40.66 -32.29 -12.86
N PRO A 35 41.54 -31.91 -13.80
CA PRO A 35 41.38 -32.09 -15.25
C PRO A 35 42.48 -32.98 -15.90
N THR A 36 42.33 -33.40 -17.17
CA THR A 36 43.42 -33.79 -18.12
C THR A 36 42.89 -33.99 -19.57
N PRO A 37 43.74 -33.96 -20.62
CA PRO A 37 43.46 -33.16 -21.83
C PRO A 37 43.14 -33.89 -23.15
N SER A 38 42.43 -33.14 -24.00
CA SER A 38 42.45 -33.02 -25.48
C SER A 38 42.28 -34.23 -26.43
N ARG A 39 41.21 -34.16 -27.25
CA ARG A 39 41.24 -34.44 -28.70
C ARG A 39 40.09 -33.72 -29.45
N ARG A 40 40.43 -33.09 -30.58
CA ARG A 40 39.60 -32.20 -31.42
C ARG A 40 38.64 -32.93 -32.37
N ARG A 41 37.54 -32.22 -32.73
CA ARG A 41 36.74 -32.16 -34.01
C ARG A 41 35.26 -32.58 -33.87
N PRO A 42 34.35 -32.12 -34.76
CA PRO A 42 33.97 -30.73 -35.10
C PRO A 42 32.43 -30.49 -34.98
N LEU A 43 32.00 -29.23 -34.96
CA LEU A 43 30.59 -28.80 -34.92
C LEU A 43 29.76 -29.25 -36.14
N PRO A 44 28.47 -29.60 -35.97
CA PRO A 44 27.45 -29.44 -37.00
C PRO A 44 26.46 -28.31 -36.69
N ARG A 45 25.93 -27.76 -37.78
CA ARG A 45 25.17 -26.52 -37.95
C ARG A 45 23.76 -26.52 -37.34
N CYS A 46 23.30 -25.32 -36.98
CA CYS A 46 21.91 -24.97 -36.69
C CYS A 46 20.95 -25.36 -37.82
N PRO A 47 19.73 -25.84 -37.50
CA PRO A 47 18.57 -25.64 -38.34
C PRO A 47 17.84 -24.36 -37.91
N SER A 48 17.63 -23.48 -38.89
CA SER A 48 16.65 -22.41 -38.87
C SER A 48 15.26 -22.95 -38.55
N GLN A 49 14.67 -22.54 -37.43
CA GLN A 49 13.24 -22.72 -37.17
C GLN A 49 12.53 -21.38 -37.35
N SER A 50 11.81 -21.31 -38.46
CA SER A 50 10.69 -20.43 -38.72
C SER A 50 9.73 -20.40 -37.53
N GLY A 51 9.38 -19.20 -37.08
CA GLY A 51 8.33 -19.00 -36.09
C GLY A 51 6.99 -19.52 -36.60
N SER A 52 6.38 -20.42 -35.84
CA SER A 52 4.98 -20.78 -35.98
C SER A 52 4.39 -21.10 -34.61
N LEU A 53 3.42 -20.28 -34.22
CA LEU A 53 2.34 -20.49 -33.25
C LEU A 53 2.64 -21.38 -32.03
N GLU A 54 2.75 -20.74 -30.87
CA GLU A 54 2.04 -21.23 -29.68
C GLU A 54 0.69 -20.53 -29.64
N SER A 55 -0.37 -21.27 -29.98
CA SER A 55 -1.73 -20.89 -29.63
C SER A 55 -1.85 -20.90 -28.11
N LEU A 56 -1.99 -19.72 -27.50
CA LEU A 56 -2.33 -19.56 -26.08
C LEU A 56 -3.68 -20.23 -25.82
N SER A 57 -3.60 -21.49 -25.43
CA SER A 57 -4.73 -22.27 -24.92
C SER A 57 -4.90 -21.94 -23.43
N GLY A 58 -6.02 -21.32 -23.10
CA GLY A 58 -6.77 -21.58 -21.86
C GLY A 58 -6.26 -21.05 -20.52
N VAL A 59 -5.17 -20.28 -20.42
CA VAL A 59 -4.83 -19.60 -19.16
C VAL A 59 -5.50 -18.23 -19.15
N LEU A 60 -6.53 -18.05 -18.30
CA LEU A 60 -7.10 -16.75 -17.99
C LEU A 60 -6.00 -15.90 -17.34
N VAL A 61 -5.43 -14.95 -18.08
CA VAL A 61 -4.46 -13.99 -17.56
C VAL A 61 -5.24 -12.91 -16.81
N GLU A 62 -4.96 -12.75 -15.52
CA GLU A 62 -5.62 -11.73 -14.70
C GLU A 62 -5.13 -10.33 -15.12
N GLU A 63 -6.06 -9.39 -15.34
CA GLU A 63 -5.73 -7.99 -15.62
C GLU A 63 -5.77 -7.16 -14.32
N ALA A 64 -4.74 -6.34 -14.08
CA ALA A 64 -4.71 -5.35 -13.02
C ALA A 64 -4.72 -3.94 -13.62
N ARG A 65 -5.73 -3.15 -13.25
CA ARG A 65 -5.91 -1.76 -13.70
C ARG A 65 -5.16 -0.76 -12.81
N VAL A 66 -4.26 0.04 -13.38
CA VAL A 66 -3.54 1.11 -12.66
C VAL A 66 -3.84 2.48 -13.28
N LEU A 67 -4.16 3.48 -12.47
CA LEU A 67 -4.28 4.86 -12.97
C LEU A 67 -2.94 5.58 -12.81
N VAL A 68 -2.42 6.14 -13.90
CA VAL A 68 -1.24 7.01 -13.89
C VAL A 68 -1.71 8.45 -13.95
N ILE A 69 -1.49 9.23 -12.89
CA ILE A 69 -1.74 10.67 -12.86
C ILE A 69 -0.45 11.38 -13.21
N ASN A 70 -0.39 11.99 -14.39
CA ASN A 70 0.78 12.75 -14.83
C ASN A 70 0.63 14.22 -14.43
N THR A 71 1.33 14.64 -13.37
CA THR A 71 1.31 16.03 -12.89
C THR A 71 2.44 16.86 -13.48
N GLY A 72 3.45 16.22 -14.09
CA GLY A 72 4.61 16.85 -14.70
C GLY A 72 5.93 16.31 -14.16
N GLY A 73 6.91 17.20 -13.99
CA GLY A 73 8.29 16.84 -13.62
C GLY A 73 9.15 16.35 -14.79
N THR A 74 10.45 16.18 -14.51
CA THR A 74 11.49 15.90 -15.51
C THR A 74 11.20 14.70 -16.40
N ILE A 75 10.50 13.68 -15.90
CA ILE A 75 10.21 12.45 -16.64
C ILE A 75 9.54 12.67 -17.98
N GLY A 76 8.65 13.67 -18.07
CA GLY A 76 7.94 14.04 -19.30
C GLY A 76 8.41 15.35 -19.94
N MET A 77 9.48 15.98 -19.44
CA MET A 77 9.99 17.24 -19.98
C MET A 77 10.66 17.07 -21.34
N VAL A 78 10.63 18.13 -22.14
CA VAL A 78 11.34 18.22 -23.42
C VAL A 78 12.16 19.50 -23.46
N TYR A 79 13.25 19.50 -24.23
CA TYR A 79 14.05 20.70 -24.43
C TYR A 79 13.27 21.71 -25.30
N ARG A 80 13.07 22.92 -24.76
CA ARG A 80 12.62 24.11 -25.49
C ARG A 80 13.62 25.23 -25.21
N ASP A 81 14.17 25.83 -26.25
CA ASP A 81 15.18 26.91 -26.14
C ASP A 81 16.36 26.56 -25.20
N ASN A 82 16.83 25.31 -25.27
CA ASN A 82 17.89 24.72 -24.43
C ASN A 82 17.57 24.60 -22.92
N VAL A 83 16.31 24.74 -22.51
CA VAL A 83 15.86 24.51 -21.14
C VAL A 83 14.84 23.36 -21.13
N LEU A 84 14.92 22.50 -20.12
CA LEU A 84 13.91 21.46 -19.91
C LEU A 84 12.63 22.09 -19.37
N ALA A 85 11.51 21.86 -20.06
CA ALA A 85 10.21 22.35 -19.65
C ALA A 85 9.12 21.30 -19.87
N PRO A 86 8.01 21.32 -19.09
CA PRO A 86 6.89 20.43 -19.33
C PRO A 86 6.29 20.65 -20.73
N GLN A 87 6.02 19.55 -21.44
CA GLN A 87 5.38 19.62 -22.76
C GLN A 87 3.87 19.69 -22.62
N ALA A 88 3.27 20.85 -22.90
CA ALA A 88 1.81 20.99 -22.97
C ALA A 88 1.28 20.55 -24.34
N THR A 89 0.84 19.31 -24.48
CA THR A 89 0.06 18.82 -25.63
C THR A 89 -0.90 17.72 -25.21
N ASN A 90 -2.08 17.64 -25.84
CA ASN A 90 -3.10 16.62 -25.57
C ASN A 90 -2.51 15.19 -25.67
N ASN A 91 -2.24 14.56 -24.52
CA ASN A 91 -1.86 13.15 -24.38
C ASN A 91 -0.51 12.76 -25.02
N SER A 92 0.43 13.69 -25.17
CA SER A 92 1.71 13.41 -25.83
C SER A 92 2.55 12.35 -25.11
N PHE A 93 2.44 12.26 -23.78
CA PHE A 93 3.20 11.29 -23.01
C PHE A 93 2.72 9.85 -23.28
N ALA A 94 1.40 9.63 -23.33
CA ALA A 94 0.82 8.32 -23.64
C ALA A 94 1.22 7.83 -25.04
N GLU A 95 1.15 8.71 -26.03
CA GLU A 95 1.57 8.40 -27.41
C GLU A 95 3.07 8.11 -27.54
N ALA A 96 3.90 8.76 -26.71
CA ALA A 96 5.32 8.44 -26.66
C ALA A 96 5.56 7.06 -26.03
N LEU A 97 4.86 6.71 -24.94
CA LEU A 97 5.00 5.39 -24.31
C LEU A 97 4.52 4.24 -25.18
N LYS A 98 3.48 4.44 -26.01
CA LYS A 98 3.03 3.42 -26.98
C LYS A 98 4.15 2.97 -27.93
N LYS A 99 5.12 3.83 -28.21
CA LYS A 99 6.27 3.53 -29.09
C LYS A 99 7.38 2.76 -28.39
N ILE A 100 7.33 2.63 -27.07
CA ILE A 100 8.34 1.95 -26.27
C ILE A 100 7.80 0.58 -25.85
N SER A 101 8.35 -0.49 -26.41
CA SER A 101 7.82 -1.85 -26.26
C SER A 101 7.74 -2.37 -24.82
N ILE A 102 8.59 -1.89 -23.91
CA ILE A 102 8.51 -2.26 -22.48
C ILE A 102 7.26 -1.69 -21.79
N PHE A 103 6.63 -0.67 -22.38
CA PHE A 103 5.47 0.03 -21.84
C PHE A 103 4.16 -0.28 -22.59
N HIS A 104 4.25 -0.85 -23.80
CA HIS A 104 3.07 -1.22 -24.59
C HIS A 104 3.27 -2.53 -25.37
N ASP A 105 2.43 -3.52 -25.05
CA ASP A 105 2.28 -4.74 -25.84
C ASP A 105 1.20 -4.55 -26.91
N GLU A 106 1.63 -4.05 -28.08
CA GLU A 106 0.77 -3.78 -29.25
C GLU A 106 0.05 -5.06 -29.74
N VAL A 107 0.75 -6.20 -29.70
CA VAL A 107 0.20 -7.48 -30.18
C VAL A 107 -1.00 -7.88 -29.32
N TYR A 108 -0.87 -7.77 -28.00
CA TYR A 108 -1.96 -8.05 -27.09
C TYR A 108 -3.11 -7.04 -27.22
N ALA A 109 -2.80 -5.75 -27.36
CA ALA A 109 -3.82 -4.71 -27.53
C ALA A 109 -4.70 -4.97 -28.77
N GLN A 110 -4.08 -5.38 -29.89
CA GLN A 110 -4.80 -5.74 -31.12
C GLN A 110 -5.60 -7.03 -30.96
N GLN A 111 -5.01 -8.07 -30.39
CA GLN A 111 -5.67 -9.38 -30.20
C GLN A 111 -6.88 -9.29 -29.26
N THR A 112 -6.78 -8.51 -28.20
CA THR A 112 -7.85 -8.31 -27.21
C THR A 112 -8.82 -7.21 -27.59
N LYS A 113 -8.60 -6.54 -28.74
CA LYS A 113 -9.37 -5.39 -29.20
C LYS A 113 -9.54 -4.35 -28.09
N LEU A 114 -8.43 -4.05 -27.40
CA LEU A 114 -8.42 -3.22 -26.19
C LEU A 114 -9.15 -1.88 -26.42
N TYR A 115 -8.93 -1.26 -27.58
CA TYR A 115 -9.49 0.04 -27.93
C TYR A 115 -10.92 0.00 -28.49
N ASP A 116 -11.49 -1.19 -28.74
CA ASP A 116 -12.90 -1.33 -29.12
C ASP A 116 -13.82 -1.32 -27.88
N ARG A 117 -13.26 -1.41 -26.66
CA ARG A 117 -14.00 -1.42 -25.40
C ARG A 117 -14.48 -0.01 -25.05
N GLN A 118 -15.78 0.16 -24.82
CA GLN A 118 -16.38 1.47 -24.53
C GLN A 118 -15.89 2.12 -23.22
N ASP A 119 -15.33 1.34 -22.30
CA ASP A 119 -14.84 1.83 -21.00
C ASP A 119 -13.34 2.16 -20.97
N ILE A 120 -12.67 2.08 -22.12
CA ILE A 120 -11.22 2.27 -22.25
C ILE A 120 -10.93 3.57 -23.01
N SER A 121 -10.11 4.42 -22.37
CA SER A 121 -9.60 5.65 -23.00
C SER A 121 -8.48 5.32 -23.99
N GLU A 122 -8.32 6.13 -25.04
CA GLU A 122 -7.20 6.09 -25.98
C GLU A 122 -5.82 6.18 -25.29
N ASN A 123 -5.78 6.75 -24.08
CA ASN A 123 -4.58 6.85 -23.24
C ASN A 123 -4.30 5.59 -22.41
N THR A 124 -4.96 4.48 -22.72
CA THR A 124 -4.77 3.22 -22.02
C THR A 124 -3.72 2.39 -22.73
N LEU A 125 -2.76 1.89 -21.97
CA LEU A 125 -1.68 1.03 -22.41
C LEU A 125 -1.72 -0.26 -21.61
N VAL A 126 -0.90 -1.22 -22.04
CA VAL A 126 -0.81 -2.54 -21.44
C VAL A 126 0.64 -2.98 -21.44
N LEU A 127 1.17 -3.35 -20.27
CA LEU A 127 2.54 -3.82 -20.15
C LEU A 127 2.71 -5.23 -20.75
N PRO A 128 3.90 -5.59 -21.23
CA PRO A 128 4.26 -6.98 -21.50
C PRO A 128 3.98 -7.89 -20.29
N LEU A 129 3.73 -9.18 -20.54
CA LEU A 129 3.32 -10.11 -19.49
C LEU A 129 4.46 -10.31 -18.49
N SER A 130 4.16 -10.09 -17.21
CA SER A 130 5.11 -10.28 -16.12
C SER A 130 5.20 -11.75 -15.70
N LYS A 131 6.29 -12.13 -15.00
CA LYS A 131 6.46 -13.50 -14.44
C LYS A 131 5.32 -13.95 -13.53
N LYS A 132 4.54 -13.02 -12.96
CA LYS A 132 3.42 -13.31 -12.05
C LYS A 132 2.11 -13.62 -12.77
N ASN A 133 2.10 -13.71 -14.11
CA ASN A 133 0.87 -13.92 -14.92
C ASN A 133 -0.24 -12.89 -14.69
N ILE A 134 0.10 -11.71 -14.15
CA ILE A 134 -0.79 -10.56 -14.05
C ILE A 134 -0.40 -9.58 -15.16
N ARG A 135 -1.38 -9.21 -15.97
CA ARG A 135 -1.27 -8.23 -17.06
C ARG A 135 -1.66 -6.86 -16.53
N ILE A 136 -0.74 -5.90 -16.59
CA ILE A 136 -1.00 -4.54 -16.07
C ILE A 136 -1.52 -3.67 -17.20
N VAL A 137 -2.78 -3.27 -17.08
CA VAL A 137 -3.44 -2.32 -17.98
C VAL A 137 -3.48 -0.99 -17.25
N TYR A 138 -2.93 0.07 -17.85
CA TYR A 138 -2.83 1.36 -17.17
C TYR A 138 -3.30 2.50 -18.05
N THR A 139 -4.01 3.45 -17.45
CA THR A 139 -4.53 4.64 -18.15
C THR A 139 -3.79 5.87 -17.66
N ILE A 140 -3.38 6.74 -18.59
CA ILE A 140 -2.72 8.00 -18.25
C ILE A 140 -3.76 9.13 -18.21
N LEU A 141 -3.93 9.72 -17.02
CA LEU A 141 -4.61 10.98 -16.79
C LEU A 141 -3.57 12.10 -16.77
N GLU A 142 -3.47 12.83 -17.88
CA GLU A 142 -2.50 13.92 -18.02
C GLU A 142 -3.10 15.27 -17.58
N TYR A 143 -2.41 15.97 -16.68
CA TYR A 143 -2.85 17.29 -16.24
C TYR A 143 -2.50 18.37 -17.26
N SER A 144 -3.35 19.39 -17.32
CA SER A 144 -3.10 20.62 -18.06
C SER A 144 -3.34 21.82 -17.13
N PRO A 145 -2.36 22.71 -16.93
CA PRO A 145 -0.96 22.55 -17.35
C PRO A 145 -0.24 21.43 -16.58
N LEU A 146 0.84 20.90 -17.17
CA LEU A 146 1.85 20.12 -16.44
C LEU A 146 2.75 21.07 -15.66
N LEU A 147 3.19 20.65 -14.48
CA LEU A 147 3.96 21.49 -13.57
C LEU A 147 5.39 20.99 -13.39
N ASP A 148 6.31 21.94 -13.25
CA ASP A 148 7.52 21.71 -12.47
C ASP A 148 7.12 21.61 -11.00
N SER A 149 7.64 20.60 -10.30
CA SER A 149 7.29 20.34 -8.89
C SER A 149 7.61 21.52 -7.96
N SER A 150 8.57 22.37 -8.33
CA SER A 150 8.90 23.59 -7.59
C SER A 150 7.77 24.63 -7.59
N ASN A 151 6.83 24.53 -8.53
CA ASN A 151 5.64 25.40 -8.62
C ASN A 151 4.40 24.79 -7.97
N MET A 152 4.48 23.57 -7.41
CA MET A 152 3.32 22.90 -6.83
C MET A 152 2.97 23.44 -5.45
N THR A 153 1.67 23.48 -5.19
CA THR A 153 1.07 24.02 -3.97
C THR A 153 0.09 23.03 -3.34
N THR A 154 -0.49 23.41 -2.20
CA THR A 154 -1.55 22.63 -1.54
C THR A 154 -2.80 22.44 -2.41
N ASP A 155 -3.09 23.35 -3.35
CA ASP A 155 -4.20 23.19 -4.31
C ASP A 155 -3.96 22.06 -5.30
N ASP A 156 -2.71 21.92 -5.76
CA ASP A 156 -2.33 20.86 -6.69
C ASP A 156 -2.41 19.50 -6.01
N TRP A 157 -1.98 19.42 -4.74
CA TRP A 157 -2.15 18.22 -3.92
C TRP A 157 -3.63 17.87 -3.71
N ALA A 158 -4.49 18.88 -3.46
CA ALA A 158 -5.93 18.69 -3.32
C ALA A 158 -6.57 18.17 -4.62
N LYS A 159 -6.11 18.63 -5.79
CA LYS A 159 -6.55 18.12 -7.08
C LYS A 159 -6.19 16.65 -7.26
N ILE A 160 -4.95 16.27 -6.95
CA ILE A 160 -4.47 14.87 -7.05
C ILE A 160 -5.34 13.93 -6.21
N VAL A 161 -5.56 14.23 -4.93
CA VAL A 161 -6.34 13.34 -4.06
C VAL A 161 -7.83 13.29 -4.43
N LYS A 162 -8.40 14.38 -4.97
CA LYS A 162 -9.78 14.37 -5.50
C LYS A 162 -9.91 13.45 -6.70
N ASP A 163 -8.93 13.44 -7.60
CA ASP A 163 -8.93 12.52 -8.73
C ASP A 163 -8.74 11.07 -8.26
N ILE A 164 -7.86 10.82 -7.29
CA ILE A 164 -7.73 9.50 -6.66
C ILE A 164 -9.06 9.05 -6.08
N GLN A 165 -9.76 9.91 -5.32
CA GLN A 165 -11.08 9.59 -4.76
C GLN A 165 -12.10 9.26 -5.85
N LYS A 166 -12.15 10.07 -6.92
CA LYS A 166 -13.06 9.88 -8.05
C LYS A 166 -12.86 8.53 -8.73
N PHE A 167 -11.60 8.12 -8.90
CA PHE A 167 -11.23 6.89 -9.60
C PHE A 167 -10.95 5.71 -8.65
N TYR A 168 -11.18 5.89 -7.34
CA TYR A 168 -10.76 4.94 -6.32
C TYR A 168 -11.32 3.54 -6.53
N GLU A 169 -12.58 3.42 -6.93
CA GLU A 169 -13.26 2.13 -7.13
C GLU A 169 -12.94 1.49 -8.50
N LEU A 170 -12.41 2.27 -9.45
CA LEU A 170 -12.20 1.83 -10.85
C LEU A 170 -10.81 1.23 -11.09
N TYR A 171 -9.85 1.50 -10.22
CA TYR A 171 -8.46 1.08 -10.36
C TYR A 171 -7.97 0.35 -9.13
N HIS A 172 -7.03 -0.58 -9.30
CA HIS A 172 -6.42 -1.37 -8.23
C HIS A 172 -5.29 -0.64 -7.52
N GLY A 173 -4.62 0.28 -8.22
CA GLY A 173 -3.55 1.11 -7.69
C GLY A 173 -3.36 2.38 -8.50
N PHE A 174 -2.55 3.28 -7.95
CA PHE A 174 -2.28 4.61 -8.51
C PHE A 174 -0.78 4.83 -8.62
N VAL A 175 -0.36 5.38 -9.74
CA VAL A 175 0.99 5.92 -9.94
C VAL A 175 0.87 7.41 -10.21
N ILE A 176 1.68 8.23 -9.56
CA ILE A 176 1.70 9.68 -9.74
C ILE A 176 3.08 10.04 -10.28
N LEU A 177 3.12 10.53 -11.52
CA LEU A 177 4.34 11.08 -12.10
C LEU A 177 4.52 12.50 -11.60
N HIS A 178 5.65 12.76 -10.96
CA HIS A 178 5.91 14.00 -10.25
C HIS A 178 7.38 14.43 -10.42
N GLY A 179 7.64 15.74 -10.34
CA GLY A 179 9.01 16.26 -10.31
C GLY A 179 9.72 15.93 -8.99
N THR A 180 11.04 15.74 -9.04
CA THR A 180 11.78 15.23 -7.88
C THR A 180 11.96 16.27 -6.76
N ASP A 181 11.96 17.56 -7.08
CA ASP A 181 12.33 18.63 -6.13
C ASP A 181 11.41 18.72 -4.91
N THR A 182 10.10 18.57 -5.10
CA THR A 182 9.12 18.60 -3.99
C THR A 182 8.41 17.26 -3.78
N MET A 183 8.88 16.17 -4.40
CA MET A 183 8.22 14.87 -4.33
C MET A 183 8.06 14.35 -2.89
N ALA A 184 9.04 14.59 -2.02
CA ALA A 184 8.96 14.21 -0.60
C ALA A 184 7.86 14.98 0.16
N TYR A 185 7.67 16.27 -0.16
CA TYR A 185 6.58 17.09 0.39
C TYR A 185 5.23 16.59 -0.10
N THR A 186 5.08 16.34 -1.41
CA THR A 186 3.85 15.81 -1.98
C THR A 186 3.52 14.43 -1.40
N ALA A 187 4.50 13.51 -1.35
CA ALA A 187 4.29 12.17 -0.78
C ALA A 187 3.85 12.25 0.69
N SER A 188 4.44 13.17 1.46
CA SER A 188 4.06 13.42 2.85
C SER A 188 2.65 13.99 2.96
N ALA A 189 2.31 15.02 2.19
CA ALA A 189 0.98 15.64 2.19
C ALA A 189 -0.11 14.63 1.83
N LEU A 190 0.05 13.92 0.72
CA LEU A 190 -0.89 12.91 0.25
C LEU A 190 -1.09 11.80 1.29
N SER A 191 -0.03 11.41 2.02
CA SER A 191 -0.13 10.41 3.08
C SER A 191 -1.11 10.82 4.20
N PHE A 192 -1.17 12.10 4.56
CA PHE A 192 -2.14 12.60 5.53
C PHE A 192 -3.52 12.84 4.92
N MET A 193 -3.58 13.39 3.70
CA MET A 193 -4.83 13.70 3.00
C MET A 193 -5.65 12.46 2.67
N CYS A 194 -5.00 11.33 2.36
CA CYS A 194 -5.62 10.04 2.08
C CYS A 194 -5.88 9.25 3.38
N GLU A 195 -7.00 9.53 4.06
CA GLU A 195 -7.43 8.78 5.24
C GLU A 195 -7.97 7.39 4.87
N HIS A 196 -7.66 6.38 5.69
CA HIS A 196 -8.18 5.02 5.53
C HIS A 196 -7.87 4.42 4.15
N LEU A 197 -6.68 4.72 3.65
CA LEU A 197 -6.18 4.18 2.38
C LEU A 197 -6.09 2.66 2.46
N GLY A 198 -6.59 2.00 1.41
CA GLY A 198 -6.59 0.54 1.26
C GLY A 198 -5.94 0.04 -0.03
N LYS A 199 -5.52 0.97 -0.91
CA LYS A 199 -4.89 0.69 -2.21
C LYS A 199 -3.50 1.33 -2.28
N THR A 200 -2.67 0.83 -3.17
CA THR A 200 -1.29 1.31 -3.37
C THR A 200 -1.28 2.63 -4.14
N ILE A 201 -0.66 3.67 -3.58
CA ILE A 201 -0.40 4.93 -4.28
C ILE A 201 1.13 5.12 -4.34
N ILE A 202 1.70 5.23 -5.54
CA ILE A 202 3.15 5.37 -5.72
C ILE A 202 3.47 6.67 -6.45
N LEU A 203 4.22 7.56 -5.80
CA LEU A 203 4.89 8.67 -6.46
C LEU A 203 6.18 8.17 -7.12
N THR A 204 6.44 8.61 -8.34
CA THR A 204 7.69 8.33 -9.05
C THR A 204 8.01 9.48 -10.01
N GLY A 205 9.22 9.48 -10.55
CA GLY A 205 9.70 10.48 -11.48
C GLY A 205 11.06 10.08 -12.05
N SER A 206 11.85 11.05 -12.47
CA SER A 206 13.20 10.79 -12.97
C SER A 206 14.09 12.02 -12.82
N GLN A 207 15.41 11.80 -12.87
CA GLN A 207 16.39 12.88 -13.02
C GLN A 207 16.59 13.25 -14.49
N VAL A 208 16.36 12.32 -15.41
CA VAL A 208 16.50 12.54 -16.86
C VAL A 208 15.19 12.22 -17.57
N PRO A 209 14.74 13.00 -18.56
CA PRO A 209 13.52 12.71 -19.31
C PRO A 209 13.50 11.31 -19.92
N ILE A 210 12.33 10.68 -19.94
CA ILE A 210 12.18 9.29 -20.38
C ILE A 210 12.53 9.05 -21.87
N TYR A 211 12.52 10.14 -22.64
CA TYR A 211 12.83 10.17 -24.07
C TYR A 211 14.33 10.03 -24.36
N GLU A 212 15.19 10.40 -23.41
CA GLU A 212 16.63 10.31 -23.57
C GLU A 212 17.10 8.85 -23.60
N ILE A 213 18.25 8.58 -24.24
CA ILE A 213 18.78 7.22 -24.34
C ILE A 213 19.17 6.68 -22.97
N GLN A 214 19.93 7.46 -22.21
CA GLN A 214 20.34 7.13 -20.85
C GLN A 214 19.46 7.89 -19.86
N ASN A 215 18.50 7.20 -19.26
CA ASN A 215 17.60 7.79 -18.28
C ASN A 215 17.21 6.77 -17.21
N ASP A 216 16.78 7.26 -16.05
CA ASP A 216 16.23 6.50 -14.94
C ASP A 216 14.69 6.40 -14.99
N GLY A 217 14.02 7.25 -15.78
CA GLY A 217 12.56 7.31 -15.85
C GLY A 217 11.90 6.04 -16.34
N ARG A 218 12.54 5.27 -17.23
CA ARG A 218 12.00 4.00 -17.72
C ARG A 218 11.87 2.97 -16.60
N ASP A 219 12.95 2.76 -15.85
CA ASP A 219 12.97 1.78 -14.76
C ASP A 219 12.08 2.24 -13.60
N ASN A 220 12.11 3.54 -13.27
CA ASN A 220 11.29 4.13 -12.21
C ASN A 220 9.78 4.00 -12.50
N LEU A 221 9.32 4.29 -13.73
CA LEU A 221 7.92 4.13 -14.11
C LEU A 221 7.52 2.65 -14.17
N LEU A 222 8.35 1.80 -14.78
CA LEU A 222 8.05 0.37 -14.92
C LEU A 222 7.92 -0.30 -13.54
N GLY A 223 8.86 -0.04 -12.63
CA GLY A 223 8.81 -0.60 -11.28
C GLY A 223 7.61 -0.08 -10.48
N ALA A 224 7.25 1.19 -10.61
CA ALA A 224 6.04 1.74 -9.98
C ALA A 224 4.76 1.08 -10.51
N LEU A 225 4.62 0.90 -11.82
CA LEU A 225 3.47 0.21 -12.42
C LEU A 225 3.38 -1.25 -11.95
N LEU A 226 4.50 -1.98 -11.97
CA LEU A 226 4.58 -3.37 -11.51
C LEU A 226 4.14 -3.50 -10.05
N ILE A 227 4.65 -2.64 -9.16
CA ILE A 227 4.30 -2.71 -7.74
C ILE A 227 2.83 -2.33 -7.52
N ALA A 228 2.36 -1.23 -8.13
CA ALA A 228 0.98 -0.75 -7.94
C ALA A 228 -0.07 -1.71 -8.51
N GLY A 229 0.25 -2.48 -9.56
CA GLY A 229 -0.65 -3.45 -10.18
C GLY A 229 -0.63 -4.83 -9.52
N GLN A 230 0.46 -5.22 -8.85
CA GLN A 230 0.64 -6.59 -8.34
C GLN A 230 0.53 -6.73 -6.82
N PHE A 231 0.65 -5.64 -6.06
CA PHE A 231 0.68 -5.69 -4.60
C PHE A 231 -0.27 -4.66 -3.99
N VAL A 232 -0.91 -5.03 -2.88
CA VAL A 232 -1.75 -4.16 -2.07
C VAL A 232 -0.95 -3.66 -0.87
N ILE A 233 -0.24 -2.55 -1.06
CA ILE A 233 0.52 -1.83 -0.02
C ILE A 233 -0.29 -0.56 0.27
N PRO A 234 -1.14 -0.54 1.32
CA PRO A 234 -2.15 0.49 1.55
C PRO A 234 -1.55 1.82 2.08
N GLU A 235 -0.58 2.35 1.35
CA GLU A 235 0.22 3.50 1.70
C GLU A 235 0.44 4.42 0.49
N VAL A 236 0.74 5.69 0.80
CA VAL A 236 1.38 6.60 -0.15
C VAL A 236 2.88 6.34 -0.08
N CYS A 237 3.42 5.84 -1.18
CA CYS A 237 4.80 5.41 -1.33
C CYS A 237 5.55 6.31 -2.32
N LEU A 238 6.88 6.24 -2.27
CA LEU A 238 7.76 6.80 -3.28
C LEU A 238 8.66 5.69 -3.83
N TYR A 239 8.62 5.45 -5.13
CA TYR A 239 9.47 4.47 -5.79
C TYR A 239 10.57 5.18 -6.60
N PHE A 240 11.82 4.85 -6.31
CA PHE A 240 12.97 5.41 -7.02
C PHE A 240 14.17 4.47 -6.89
N HIS A 241 14.93 4.30 -7.97
CA HIS A 241 16.18 3.53 -7.98
C HIS A 241 16.03 2.15 -7.32
N TYR A 242 15.08 1.37 -7.84
CA TYR A 242 14.78 0.00 -7.42
C TYR A 242 14.32 -0.17 -5.96
N LYS A 243 13.96 0.90 -5.27
CA LYS A 243 13.48 0.87 -3.87
C LYS A 243 12.12 1.55 -3.77
N LEU A 244 11.23 0.93 -3.00
CA LEU A 244 9.96 1.53 -2.59
C LEU A 244 10.09 2.00 -1.14
N TYR A 245 9.78 3.26 -0.88
CA TYR A 245 9.82 3.86 0.44
C TYR A 245 8.41 4.28 0.87
N ARG A 246 8.18 4.33 2.19
CA ARG A 246 7.02 5.05 2.75
C ARG A 246 7.16 6.53 2.43
N GLY A 247 6.17 7.13 1.77
CA GLY A 247 6.25 8.49 1.23
C GLY A 247 6.58 9.55 2.29
N ASN A 248 5.90 9.50 3.45
CA ASN A 248 6.12 10.40 4.59
C ASN A 248 7.39 10.08 5.42
N ARG A 249 8.30 9.25 4.90
CA ARG A 249 9.60 8.93 5.51
C ARG A 249 10.76 9.22 4.57
N VAL A 250 10.51 9.85 3.44
CA VAL A 250 11.52 10.14 2.41
C VAL A 250 11.96 11.58 2.47
N THR A 251 13.24 11.81 2.17
CA THR A 251 13.80 13.13 1.84
C THR A 251 14.72 13.01 0.62
N LYS A 252 14.82 14.09 -0.18
CA LYS A 252 15.73 14.16 -1.33
C LYS A 252 17.14 14.49 -0.81
N VAL A 253 18.11 13.66 -1.14
CA VAL A 253 19.49 13.78 -0.62
C VAL A 253 20.54 14.01 -1.69
N ASP A 254 20.19 13.79 -2.96
CA ASP A 254 21.09 13.98 -4.08
C ASP A 254 20.35 14.65 -5.24
N ALA A 255 20.96 15.67 -5.84
CA ALA A 255 20.40 16.45 -6.92
C ALA A 255 20.72 15.87 -8.31
N GLU A 256 21.76 15.05 -8.43
CA GLU A 256 22.29 14.56 -9.71
C GLU A 256 22.19 13.05 -9.85
N SER A 257 22.42 12.31 -8.77
CA SER A 257 22.39 10.85 -8.78
C SER A 257 20.98 10.31 -9.05
N PHE A 258 20.92 9.19 -9.76
CA PHE A 258 19.69 8.39 -9.89
C PHE A 258 19.22 7.85 -8.53
N ASN A 259 20.10 7.70 -7.54
CA ASN A 259 19.71 7.38 -6.17
C ASN A 259 19.40 8.66 -5.37
N ALA A 260 18.42 9.44 -5.86
CA ALA A 260 18.12 10.79 -5.39
C ALA A 260 17.49 10.86 -3.98
N PHE A 261 16.82 9.80 -3.56
CA PHE A 261 16.00 9.77 -2.35
C PHE A 261 16.49 8.73 -1.34
N THR A 262 16.30 9.01 -0.05
CA THR A 262 16.53 8.05 1.03
C THR A 262 15.39 8.08 2.04
N SER A 263 15.26 6.99 2.80
CA SER A 263 14.44 6.95 4.02
C SER A 263 15.36 6.70 5.23
N PRO A 264 15.70 7.74 6.01
CA PRO A 264 16.81 7.65 6.96
C PRO A 264 16.48 6.85 8.23
N ASN A 265 15.22 6.88 8.67
CA ASN A 265 14.76 6.30 9.93
C ASN A 265 13.81 5.09 9.75
N LEU A 266 13.52 4.69 8.51
CA LEU A 266 12.72 3.51 8.17
C LEU A 266 13.37 2.78 6.98
N PRO A 267 13.51 1.45 7.01
CA PRO A 267 13.96 0.71 5.84
C PRO A 267 12.96 0.83 4.67
N PRO A 268 13.40 0.60 3.41
CA PRO A 268 12.48 0.49 2.28
C PRO A 268 11.37 -0.54 2.53
N LEU A 269 10.16 -0.23 2.06
CA LEU A 269 9.02 -1.14 2.07
C LEU A 269 9.18 -2.26 1.03
N ALA A 270 9.90 -2.01 -0.06
CA ALA A 270 10.24 -3.03 -1.04
C ALA A 270 11.58 -2.76 -1.73
N LYS A 271 12.17 -3.82 -2.26
CA LYS A 271 13.33 -3.77 -3.17
C LYS A 271 13.00 -4.55 -4.44
N ALA A 272 13.24 -3.94 -5.59
CA ALA A 272 13.06 -4.53 -6.91
C ALA A 272 14.42 -4.98 -7.45
N GLU A 273 14.89 -6.14 -7.00
CA GLU A 273 16.16 -6.74 -7.47
C GLU A 273 15.84 -7.77 -8.57
N VAL A 274 16.36 -9.00 -8.47
CA VAL A 274 15.97 -10.09 -9.39
C VAL A 274 14.46 -10.36 -9.31
N ASP A 275 13.93 -10.30 -8.09
CA ASP A 275 12.51 -10.36 -7.76
C ASP A 275 12.12 -9.16 -6.89
N ILE A 276 10.84 -8.79 -6.92
CA ILE A 276 10.30 -7.73 -6.06
C ILE A 276 10.00 -8.33 -4.68
N THR A 277 10.79 -7.92 -3.69
CA THR A 277 10.65 -8.37 -2.29
C THR A 277 10.03 -7.26 -1.45
N ILE A 278 8.92 -7.58 -0.76
CA ILE A 278 8.18 -6.64 0.11
C ILE A 278 8.53 -6.92 1.57
N ASN A 279 8.87 -5.88 2.33
CA ASN A 279 9.01 -5.92 3.77
C ASN A 279 7.64 -5.68 4.43
N TRP A 280 6.82 -6.74 4.52
CA TRP A 280 5.47 -6.65 5.06
C TRP A 280 5.38 -6.24 6.53
N GLU A 281 6.45 -6.44 7.31
CA GLU A 281 6.51 -5.96 8.70
C GLU A 281 6.64 -4.44 8.79
N ALA A 282 7.31 -3.82 7.82
CA ALA A 282 7.45 -2.37 7.77
C ALA A 282 6.19 -1.68 7.24
N VAL A 283 5.33 -2.38 6.48
CA VAL A 283 4.10 -1.84 5.89
C VAL A 283 3.11 -1.44 6.98
N TRP A 284 2.68 -0.18 6.92
CA TRP A 284 1.69 0.41 7.82
C TRP A 284 0.30 0.10 7.29
N ARG A 285 -0.54 -0.41 8.17
CA ARG A 285 -1.94 -0.74 7.88
C ARG A 285 -2.82 0.07 8.81
N ALA A 286 -3.85 0.70 8.28
CA ALA A 286 -4.79 1.42 9.10
C ALA A 286 -5.68 0.41 9.85
N ASN A 287 -5.63 0.42 11.18
CA ASN A 287 -6.51 -0.38 12.05
C ASN A 287 -7.92 0.24 12.10
N THR A 288 -8.63 0.20 10.98
CA THR A 288 -9.91 0.88 10.82
C THR A 288 -10.81 0.16 9.84
N THR A 289 -12.10 0.20 10.14
CA THR A 289 -13.19 -0.27 9.28
C THR A 289 -13.78 0.87 8.45
N LYS A 290 -13.27 2.10 8.55
CA LYS A 290 -13.81 3.26 7.81
C LYS A 290 -13.42 3.21 6.33
N LYS A 291 -14.35 3.62 5.46
CA LYS A 291 -14.10 3.77 4.02
C LYS A 291 -13.05 4.85 3.74
N PHE A 292 -12.31 4.69 2.65
CA PHE A 292 -11.37 5.67 2.13
C PHE A 292 -12.01 7.07 2.04
N LEU A 293 -11.32 8.06 2.61
CA LEU A 293 -11.76 9.44 2.68
C LEU A 293 -10.59 10.38 2.35
N VAL A 294 -10.87 11.46 1.65
CA VAL A 294 -9.87 12.49 1.35
C VAL A 294 -10.13 13.78 2.13
N HIS A 295 -9.06 14.36 2.66
CA HIS A 295 -9.07 15.67 3.32
C HIS A 295 -8.25 16.64 2.48
N VAL A 296 -8.91 17.65 1.94
CA VAL A 296 -8.31 18.58 0.97
C VAL A 296 -7.96 19.94 1.57
N ASN A 297 -8.46 20.23 2.77
CA ASN A 297 -8.26 21.51 3.45
C ASN A 297 -6.98 21.46 4.27
N LEU A 298 -5.87 21.88 3.67
CA LEU A 298 -4.58 22.03 4.33
C LEU A 298 -4.36 23.48 4.75
N ASN A 299 -3.90 23.70 5.99
CA ASN A 299 -3.58 25.03 6.48
C ASN A 299 -2.29 25.55 5.82
N ARG A 300 -2.37 26.73 5.19
CA ARG A 300 -1.25 27.36 4.48
C ARG A 300 -0.36 28.23 5.36
N ASN A 301 -0.83 28.60 6.55
CA ASN A 301 -0.11 29.42 7.50
C ASN A 301 0.88 28.58 8.32
N VAL A 302 1.68 27.78 7.62
CA VAL A 302 2.73 26.94 8.19
C VAL A 302 4.09 27.22 7.57
N GLY A 303 5.17 27.02 8.33
CA GLY A 303 6.53 27.28 7.83
C GLY A 303 7.61 26.37 8.40
N LEU A 304 8.77 26.36 7.74
CA LEU A 304 9.99 25.69 8.20
C LEU A 304 11.00 26.75 8.65
N LEU A 305 11.46 26.65 9.90
CA LEU A 305 12.50 27.51 10.44
C LEU A 305 13.70 26.67 10.87
N ARG A 306 14.81 26.82 10.15
CA ARG A 306 16.08 26.18 10.50
C ARG A 306 16.91 27.10 11.39
N ILE A 307 17.23 26.65 12.60
CA ILE A 307 18.13 27.43 13.47
C ILE A 307 19.59 27.28 13.00
N PHE A 308 20.38 28.34 13.14
CA PHE A 308 21.81 28.31 12.87
C PHE A 308 22.55 29.17 13.90
N PRO A 309 23.86 28.93 14.15
CA PRO A 309 24.60 29.71 15.14
C PRO A 309 24.56 31.20 14.79
N GLY A 310 24.06 32.01 15.72
CA GLY A 310 23.92 33.47 15.52
C GLY A 310 22.54 33.93 15.04
N ILE A 311 21.56 33.04 14.86
CA ILE A 311 20.17 33.47 14.62
C ILE A 311 19.70 34.42 15.74
N THR A 312 19.05 35.53 15.36
CA THR A 312 18.61 36.57 16.29
C THR A 312 17.19 36.33 16.77
N ALA A 313 16.87 36.75 17.99
CA ALA A 313 15.49 36.71 18.49
C ALA A 313 14.55 37.56 17.62
N ALA A 314 15.03 38.68 17.06
CA ALA A 314 14.26 39.52 16.14
C ALA A 314 13.86 38.77 14.85
N THR A 315 14.77 37.96 14.28
CA THR A 315 14.46 37.11 13.11
C THR A 315 13.39 36.09 13.44
N VAL A 316 13.51 35.42 14.59
CA VAL A 316 12.57 34.38 15.04
C VAL A 316 11.20 34.99 15.34
N LYS A 317 11.18 36.14 16.01
CA LYS A 317 9.97 36.93 16.25
C LYS A 317 9.26 37.31 14.95
N ALA A 318 10.01 37.82 13.97
CA ALA A 318 9.47 38.23 12.67
C ALA A 318 8.87 37.04 11.92
N PHE A 319 9.54 35.87 11.96
CA PHE A 319 9.06 34.64 11.35
C PHE A 319 7.76 34.11 12.00
N LEU A 320 7.59 34.33 13.31
CA LEU A 320 6.46 33.87 14.12
C LEU A 320 5.32 34.91 14.24
N GLN A 321 5.33 35.96 13.42
CA GLN A 321 4.23 36.94 13.40
C GLN A 321 2.99 36.37 12.70
N PRO A 322 1.77 36.84 13.05
CA PRO A 322 0.57 36.56 12.29
C PRO A 322 0.75 36.87 10.79
N PRO A 323 0.17 36.06 9.87
CA PRO A 323 -0.85 35.04 10.13
C PRO A 323 -0.30 33.64 10.47
N MET A 324 0.98 33.47 10.80
CA MET A 324 1.57 32.15 11.09
C MET A 324 0.83 31.40 12.22
N GLU A 325 0.42 30.16 11.95
CA GLU A 325 -0.32 29.30 12.90
C GLU A 325 0.50 28.08 13.36
N GLY A 326 1.51 27.68 12.59
CA GLY A 326 2.44 26.67 13.07
C GLY A 326 3.76 26.62 12.30
N ILE A 327 4.83 26.17 12.96
CA ILE A 327 6.12 25.97 12.31
C ILE A 327 6.73 24.62 12.66
N VAL A 328 7.57 24.13 11.76
CA VAL A 328 8.56 23.10 12.04
C VAL A 328 9.89 23.81 12.31
N LEU A 329 10.38 23.67 13.53
CA LEU A 329 11.66 24.20 13.98
C LEU A 329 12.72 23.11 13.79
N GLU A 330 13.65 23.27 12.86
CA GLU A 330 14.77 22.34 12.68
C GLU A 330 15.93 22.72 13.61
N THR A 331 16.21 21.88 14.61
CA THR A 331 17.21 22.11 15.67
C THR A 331 18.41 21.17 15.60
N TYR A 332 19.43 21.40 16.43
CA TYR A 332 20.69 20.66 16.35
C TYR A 332 20.62 19.28 17.01
N GLY A 333 21.34 18.30 16.44
CA GLY A 333 21.60 17.02 17.09
C GLY A 333 20.32 16.29 17.49
N THR A 334 20.17 15.99 18.78
CA THR A 334 19.00 15.28 19.32
C THR A 334 17.83 16.20 19.67
N GLY A 335 17.77 17.41 19.11
CA GLY A 335 16.66 18.34 19.34
C GLY A 335 17.00 19.58 20.15
N ASN A 336 18.24 20.04 20.10
CA ASN A 336 18.77 21.04 21.03
C ASN A 336 18.73 22.45 20.43
N ALA A 337 18.30 23.42 21.22
CA ALA A 337 18.47 24.86 20.97
C ALA A 337 19.33 25.51 22.08
N PRO A 338 19.93 26.69 21.85
CA PRO A 338 20.74 27.37 22.88
C PRO A 338 19.91 27.69 24.13
N ASP A 339 20.26 27.09 25.27
CA ASP A 339 19.59 27.30 26.56
C ASP A 339 20.10 28.54 27.31
N ASN A 340 21.26 29.06 26.94
CA ASN A 340 21.81 30.32 27.41
C ASN A 340 21.21 31.56 26.70
N ARG A 341 20.28 31.38 25.75
CA ARG A 341 19.61 32.44 25.00
C ARG A 341 18.14 32.54 25.42
N LEU A 342 17.93 33.13 26.59
CA LEU A 342 16.58 33.34 27.14
C LEU A 342 15.69 34.16 26.21
N ASP A 343 16.27 35.14 25.51
CA ASP A 343 15.60 35.95 24.50
C ASP A 343 14.99 35.10 23.37
N LEU A 344 15.68 34.03 22.95
CA LEU A 344 15.18 33.12 21.93
C LEU A 344 14.05 32.22 22.46
N LEU A 345 14.26 31.62 23.64
CA LEU A 345 13.27 30.75 24.28
C LEU A 345 11.99 31.50 24.62
N GLU A 346 12.09 32.77 25.01
CA GLU A 346 10.96 33.64 25.30
C GLU A 346 10.16 33.96 24.04
N GLU A 347 10.78 34.20 22.88
CA GLU A 347 10.04 34.40 21.63
C GLU A 347 9.29 33.13 21.18
N LEU A 348 9.87 31.94 21.39
CA LEU A 348 9.19 30.66 21.13
C LEU A 348 8.01 30.47 22.09
N LYS A 349 8.22 30.72 23.39
CA LYS A 349 7.16 30.63 24.40
C LYS A 349 6.03 31.63 24.13
N ASN A 350 6.35 32.86 23.79
CA ASN A 350 5.37 33.88 23.43
C ASN A 350 4.56 33.46 22.20
N ALA A 351 5.17 32.76 21.23
CA ALA A 351 4.45 32.24 20.07
C ALA A 351 3.51 31.09 20.44
N THR A 352 3.94 30.15 21.28
CA THR A 352 3.08 29.03 21.71
C THR A 352 1.92 29.51 22.59
N GLU A 353 2.13 30.54 23.42
CA GLU A 353 1.07 31.21 24.19
C GLU A 353 0.08 31.97 23.30
N ARG A 354 0.52 32.51 22.15
CA ARG A 354 -0.37 33.06 21.11
C ARG A 354 -1.16 31.99 20.34
N GLY A 355 -0.88 30.71 20.55
CA GLY A 355 -1.53 29.59 19.86
C GLY A 355 -0.79 29.07 18.63
N VAL A 356 0.46 29.50 18.39
CA VAL A 356 1.29 28.95 17.30
C VAL A 356 1.82 27.58 17.70
N PHE A 357 1.57 26.56 16.87
CA PHE A 357 2.07 25.20 17.10
C PHE A 357 3.50 25.06 16.58
N ILE A 358 4.43 24.59 17.41
CA ILE A 358 5.84 24.44 17.03
C ILE A 358 6.22 22.97 17.16
N ILE A 359 6.62 22.33 16.06
CA ILE A 359 7.17 20.97 16.06
C ILE A 359 8.70 21.06 15.98
N ASN A 360 9.41 20.40 16.88
CA ASN A 360 10.87 20.29 16.84
C ASN A 360 11.30 19.09 15.98
N CYS A 361 12.03 19.34 14.90
CA CYS A 361 12.68 18.32 14.09
C CYS A 361 14.20 18.46 14.17
N THR A 362 14.94 17.38 13.98
CA THR A 362 16.40 17.46 13.94
C THR A 362 16.87 17.86 12.55
N GLN A 363 17.93 18.67 12.48
CA GLN A 363 18.67 18.94 11.25
C GLN A 363 19.48 17.74 10.75
N CYS A 364 19.72 16.74 11.62
CA CYS A 364 20.44 15.54 11.26
C CYS A 364 19.58 14.67 10.33
N LEU A 365 20.18 14.17 9.26
CA LEU A 365 19.49 13.28 8.31
C LEU A 365 18.89 12.05 9.00
N LYS A 366 19.60 11.47 9.98
CA LYS A 366 19.19 10.27 10.73
C LYS A 366 19.21 10.56 12.22
N GLY A 367 18.22 10.06 12.95
CA GLY A 367 18.10 10.22 14.40
C GLY A 367 16.68 10.52 14.84
N SER A 368 16.52 10.75 16.15
CA SER A 368 15.26 11.12 16.79
C SER A 368 15.50 12.23 17.81
N ILE A 369 14.51 13.09 18.00
CA ILE A 369 14.47 14.06 19.09
C ILE A 369 14.39 13.33 20.44
N SER A 370 15.22 13.76 21.40
CA SER A 370 15.23 13.26 22.77
C SER A 370 15.23 14.41 23.76
N GLU A 371 14.35 14.34 24.76
CA GLU A 371 14.28 15.31 25.86
C GLU A 371 15.33 15.05 26.96
N SER A 372 16.30 14.15 26.73
CA SER A 372 17.29 13.76 27.74
C SER A 372 18.27 14.88 28.12
N TYR A 373 18.40 15.92 27.30
CA TYR A 373 19.29 17.05 27.52
C TYR A 373 18.54 18.28 28.05
N ALA A 374 19.22 19.10 28.87
CA ALA A 374 18.65 20.33 29.43
C ALA A 374 18.14 21.30 28.34
N THR A 375 18.86 21.38 27.22
CA THR A 375 18.53 22.18 26.03
C THR A 375 17.28 21.69 25.30
N GLY A 376 17.03 20.37 25.25
CA GLY A 376 15.80 19.80 24.74
C GLY A 376 14.61 20.06 25.67
N LYS A 377 14.81 19.90 26.99
CA LYS A 377 13.79 20.18 28.00
C LYS A 377 13.35 21.65 28.02
N ALA A 378 14.27 22.59 27.76
CA ALA A 378 13.97 24.01 27.66
C ALA A 378 12.98 24.32 26.52
N LEU A 379 13.09 23.64 25.37
CA LEU A 379 12.14 23.78 24.27
C LEU A 379 10.76 23.23 24.63
N SER A 380 10.70 22.07 25.27
CA SER A 380 9.43 21.49 25.73
C SER A 380 8.74 22.39 26.77
N GLN A 381 9.51 23.02 27.66
CA GLN A 381 9.01 24.03 28.60
C GLN A 381 8.49 25.30 27.91
N ALA A 382 9.03 25.65 26.75
CA ALA A 382 8.53 26.73 25.89
C ALA A 382 7.29 26.32 25.06
N GLY A 383 6.75 25.10 25.26
CA GLY A 383 5.56 24.61 24.56
C GLY A 383 5.83 24.00 23.19
N VAL A 384 7.09 23.72 22.85
CA VAL A 384 7.48 23.07 21.59
C VAL A 384 7.22 21.56 21.67
N ILE A 385 6.63 21.00 20.63
CA ILE A 385 6.23 19.60 20.54
C ILE A 385 7.39 18.78 19.92
N PRO A 386 7.81 17.66 20.51
CA PRO A 386 8.85 16.82 19.91
C PRO A 386 8.33 16.14 18.63
N GLY A 387 9.08 16.31 17.53
CA GLY A 387 8.80 15.65 16.25
C GLY A 387 9.37 14.24 16.12
N PHE A 388 10.04 13.73 17.17
CA PHE A 388 10.71 12.42 17.19
C PHE A 388 11.64 12.21 15.98
N ASP A 389 11.41 11.18 15.18
CA ASP A 389 12.22 10.78 14.02
C ASP A 389 11.54 11.13 12.68
N MET A 390 10.57 12.06 12.67
CA MET A 390 9.95 12.58 11.46
C MET A 390 10.96 13.34 10.59
N THR A 391 10.77 13.27 9.28
CA THR A 391 11.42 14.21 8.36
C THR A 391 10.74 15.58 8.44
N PRO A 392 11.43 16.68 8.08
CA PRO A 392 10.82 18.02 8.03
C PRO A 392 9.61 18.10 7.10
N GLU A 393 9.63 17.38 5.97
CA GLU A 393 8.53 17.31 5.00
C GLU A 393 7.28 16.69 5.62
N ALA A 394 7.45 15.58 6.34
CA ALA A 394 6.37 14.89 7.04
C ALA A 394 5.81 15.72 8.20
N ALA A 395 6.69 16.37 8.98
CA ALA A 395 6.28 17.26 10.06
C ALA A 395 5.48 18.46 9.55
N LEU A 396 5.91 19.08 8.44
CA LEU A 396 5.21 20.21 7.84
C LEU A 396 3.85 19.80 7.28
N ALA A 397 3.80 18.66 6.57
CA ALA A 397 2.55 18.10 6.05
C ALA A 397 1.57 17.75 7.17
N LYS A 398 2.05 17.10 8.24
CA LYS A 398 1.26 16.75 9.42
C LYS A 398 0.69 17.99 10.11
N LEU A 399 1.52 19.02 10.27
CA LEU A 399 1.14 20.29 10.87
C LEU A 399 0.05 20.99 10.05
N SER A 400 0.27 21.12 8.74
CA SER A 400 -0.69 21.71 7.81
C SER A 400 -2.04 20.98 7.83
N TYR A 401 -2.00 19.65 7.84
CA TYR A 401 -3.18 18.79 7.88
C TYR A 401 -3.97 18.91 9.19
N ILE A 402 -3.31 18.85 10.35
CA ILE A 402 -3.98 18.93 11.66
C ILE A 402 -4.55 20.33 11.88
N LEU A 403 -3.82 21.38 11.51
CA LEU A 403 -4.31 22.75 11.62
C LEU A 403 -5.50 23.02 10.68
N GLY A 404 -5.57 22.33 9.54
CA GLY A 404 -6.68 22.40 8.58
C GLY A 404 -8.00 21.78 9.08
N LYS A 405 -7.96 20.96 10.13
CA LYS A 405 -9.17 20.40 10.77
C LYS A 405 -9.76 21.43 11.74
N SER A 406 -10.85 22.07 11.32
CA SER A 406 -11.56 23.11 12.09
C SER A 406 -12.36 22.56 13.27
N GLU A 407 -12.71 21.28 13.22
CA GLU A 407 -13.50 20.57 14.21
C GLU A 407 -12.72 20.22 15.49
N LEU A 408 -11.38 20.28 15.44
CA LEU A 408 -10.50 19.92 16.54
C LEU A 408 -10.13 21.12 17.41
N ASP A 409 -10.15 20.93 18.73
CA ASP A 409 -9.65 21.93 19.67
C ASP A 409 -8.10 21.95 19.75
N SER A 410 -7.54 22.92 20.46
CA SER A 410 -6.09 23.07 20.57
C SER A 410 -5.41 21.87 21.25
N GLN A 411 -6.05 21.24 22.23
CA GLN A 411 -5.49 20.09 22.96
C GLN A 411 -5.53 18.83 22.11
N GLU A 412 -6.62 18.60 21.39
CA GLU A 412 -6.75 17.50 20.42
C GLU A 412 -5.71 17.63 19.31
N LYS A 413 -5.50 18.84 18.78
CA LYS A 413 -4.44 19.12 17.79
C LYS A 413 -3.05 18.81 18.35
N LYS A 414 -2.73 19.26 19.58
CA LYS A 414 -1.44 18.95 20.23
C LYS A 414 -1.24 17.44 20.39
N LYS A 415 -2.26 16.73 20.85
CA LYS A 415 -2.23 15.27 21.01
C LYS A 415 -1.95 14.57 19.68
N MET A 416 -2.70 14.90 18.62
CA MET A 416 -2.50 14.30 17.30
C MET A 416 -1.12 14.60 16.70
N LEU A 417 -0.55 15.78 16.96
CA LEU A 417 0.80 16.13 16.51
C LEU A 417 1.87 15.22 17.14
N SER A 418 1.64 14.75 18.37
CA SER A 418 2.54 13.84 19.10
C SER A 418 2.32 12.35 18.83
N GLU A 419 1.26 11.97 18.10
CA GLU A 419 0.90 10.57 17.82
C GLU A 419 1.32 10.11 16.43
N ASN A 420 1.68 8.84 16.26
CA ASN A 420 1.96 8.28 14.94
C ASN A 420 0.65 8.08 14.14
N LEU A 421 0.39 8.92 13.13
CA LEU A 421 -0.88 8.88 12.40
C LEU A 421 -0.82 8.03 11.13
N ARG A 422 0.32 8.00 10.45
CA ARG A 422 0.50 7.43 9.10
C ARG A 422 1.82 6.67 8.95
N GLY A 423 2.44 6.27 10.06
CA GLY A 423 3.74 5.61 10.05
C GLY A 423 4.91 6.60 9.90
N GLU A 424 4.67 7.91 10.00
CA GLU A 424 5.65 8.99 9.83
C GLU A 424 6.60 9.12 11.03
N MET A 425 6.22 8.60 12.20
CA MET A 425 7.02 8.70 13.42
C MET A 425 7.05 7.39 14.22
N LYS A 426 8.13 7.18 14.95
CA LYS A 426 8.28 6.14 15.98
C LYS A 426 8.30 6.82 17.34
N ALA A 427 7.11 7.04 17.90
CA ALA A 427 7.00 7.49 19.29
C ALA A 427 7.43 6.33 20.21
N THR A 428 8.54 6.47 20.93
CA THR A 428 8.97 5.50 21.95
C THR A 428 8.05 5.61 23.15
N TYR A 429 7.00 4.77 23.21
CA TYR A 429 6.33 4.49 24.47
C TYR A 429 7.20 3.53 25.28
N THR A 430 7.64 3.97 26.46
CA THR A 430 8.22 3.10 27.50
C THR A 430 7.14 2.13 27.97
N GLY A 431 7.00 0.97 27.33
CA GLY A 431 6.00 0.00 27.80
C GLY A 431 5.71 -1.22 26.94
N SER A 432 6.07 -1.26 25.66
CA SER A 432 5.67 -2.40 24.82
C SER A 432 6.75 -2.77 23.81
N LYS A 433 7.72 -3.56 24.28
CA LYS A 433 8.48 -4.49 23.45
C LYS A 433 8.27 -5.89 24.02
N ILE A 434 7.20 -6.53 23.61
CA ILE A 434 7.20 -7.99 23.57
C ILE A 434 7.92 -8.34 22.28
N SER A 435 9.14 -8.84 22.43
CA SER A 435 9.96 -9.39 21.34
C SER A 435 9.72 -10.89 21.33
N LEU A 436 9.56 -11.47 20.14
CA LEU A 436 9.29 -12.91 19.90
C LEU A 436 10.31 -13.90 20.48
N GLY A 437 11.43 -13.41 20.98
CA GLY A 437 12.36 -14.21 21.77
C GLY A 437 11.69 -14.95 22.93
N ASP A 438 10.51 -14.55 23.39
CA ASP A 438 9.86 -15.07 24.60
C ASP A 438 8.66 -16.02 24.36
N SER A 439 8.29 -16.35 23.11
CA SER A 439 7.17 -17.28 22.84
C SER A 439 7.58 -18.74 23.04
N LYS A 440 7.02 -19.38 24.09
CA LYS A 440 7.28 -20.81 24.41
C LYS A 440 6.98 -21.77 23.26
N PHE A 441 6.00 -21.45 22.40
CA PHE A 441 5.64 -22.29 21.26
C PHE A 441 6.67 -22.19 20.13
N ILE A 442 7.08 -20.97 19.76
CA ILE A 442 8.11 -20.76 18.74
C ILE A 442 9.47 -21.30 19.22
N GLN A 443 9.79 -21.14 20.51
CA GLN A 443 10.96 -21.77 21.12
C GLN A 443 10.90 -23.30 21.05
N ALA A 444 9.75 -23.92 21.30
CA ALA A 444 9.59 -25.38 21.20
C ALA A 444 9.75 -25.87 19.76
N VAL A 445 9.15 -25.18 18.78
CA VAL A 445 9.32 -25.50 17.35
C VAL A 445 10.78 -25.33 16.93
N ALA A 446 11.44 -24.25 17.34
CA ALA A 446 12.84 -24.01 17.05
C ALA A 446 13.79 -25.03 17.71
N GLN A 447 13.49 -25.46 18.93
CA GLN A 447 14.20 -26.55 19.62
C GLN A 447 14.01 -27.88 18.88
N CYS A 448 12.80 -28.19 18.41
CA CYS A 448 12.55 -29.37 17.59
C CYS A 448 13.27 -29.33 16.24
N LEU A 449 13.48 -28.13 15.68
CA LEU A 449 14.19 -27.91 14.41
C LEU A 449 15.70 -27.66 14.61
N ASN A 450 16.18 -27.69 15.86
CA ASN A 450 17.58 -27.51 16.27
C ASN A 450 18.22 -26.18 15.81
N ILE A 451 17.42 -25.12 15.87
CA ILE A 451 17.78 -23.78 15.39
C ILE A 451 18.33 -22.92 16.51
N SER A 452 19.45 -22.25 16.27
CA SER A 452 20.22 -21.53 17.29
C SER A 452 20.47 -20.04 17.01
N CYS A 453 20.11 -19.53 15.83
CA CYS A 453 20.24 -18.11 15.51
C CYS A 453 18.88 -17.41 15.43
N LYS A 454 18.89 -16.08 15.56
CA LYS A 454 17.70 -15.24 15.64
C LYS A 454 17.02 -15.10 14.29
N GLU A 455 17.80 -15.09 13.22
CA GLU A 455 17.33 -14.96 11.83
C GLU A 455 16.45 -16.16 11.44
N ASP A 456 16.87 -17.38 11.80
CA ASP A 456 16.10 -18.60 11.51
C ASP A 456 14.77 -18.67 12.30
N LEU A 457 14.73 -18.07 13.51
CA LEU A 457 13.49 -17.95 14.30
C LEU A 457 12.47 -17.02 13.62
N GLU A 458 12.94 -15.90 13.07
CA GLU A 458 12.09 -14.95 12.33
C GLU A 458 11.51 -15.64 11.09
N VAL A 459 12.32 -16.41 10.35
CA VAL A 459 11.87 -17.19 9.17
C VAL A 459 10.80 -18.23 9.53
N ILE A 460 10.96 -18.98 10.61
CA ILE A 460 9.95 -19.96 11.05
C ILE A 460 8.65 -19.27 11.42
N ARG A 461 8.73 -18.21 12.21
CA ARG A 461 7.57 -17.43 12.61
C ARG A 461 6.81 -16.95 11.38
N ASP A 462 7.52 -16.38 10.42
CA ASP A 462 6.91 -15.83 9.19
C ASP A 462 6.29 -16.94 8.34
N THR A 463 6.88 -18.13 8.35
CA THR A 463 6.36 -19.31 7.63
C THR A 463 5.11 -19.89 8.31
N LEU A 464 5.06 -19.95 9.65
CA LEU A 464 3.97 -20.57 10.39
C LEU A 464 2.78 -19.62 10.65
N THR A 465 3.05 -18.32 10.72
CA THR A 465 2.02 -17.31 11.04
C THR A 465 0.80 -17.36 10.12
N PRO A 466 0.94 -17.36 8.78
CA PRO A 466 -0.23 -17.42 7.89
C PRO A 466 -1.08 -18.67 8.14
N VAL A 467 -0.43 -19.82 8.34
CA VAL A 467 -1.11 -21.11 8.53
C VAL A 467 -1.90 -21.12 9.85
N LEU A 468 -1.27 -20.68 10.94
CA LEU A 468 -1.91 -20.62 12.26
C LEU A 468 -3.04 -19.60 12.29
N ALA A 469 -2.84 -18.42 11.71
CA ALA A 469 -3.86 -17.38 11.67
C ALA A 469 -5.05 -17.78 10.78
N CYS A 470 -4.81 -18.40 9.61
CA CYS A 470 -5.87 -18.94 8.77
C CYS A 470 -6.64 -20.08 9.45
N ALA A 471 -5.95 -20.97 10.18
CA ALA A 471 -6.59 -22.04 10.95
C ALA A 471 -7.48 -21.48 12.07
N ALA A 472 -6.97 -20.52 12.85
CA ALA A 472 -7.73 -19.85 13.90
C ALA A 472 -8.94 -19.09 13.34
N ALA A 473 -8.77 -18.42 12.19
CA ALA A 473 -9.87 -17.74 11.50
C ALA A 473 -10.96 -18.72 11.02
N LYS A 474 -10.56 -19.91 10.55
CA LYS A 474 -11.49 -20.97 10.13
C LYS A 474 -12.34 -21.46 11.30
N THR A 475 -11.73 -21.66 12.46
CA THR A 475 -12.43 -22.16 13.66
C THR A 475 -13.18 -21.07 14.43
N GLY A 476 -13.09 -19.81 14.01
CA GLY A 476 -13.70 -18.68 14.72
C GLY A 476 -12.98 -18.29 16.01
N ASP A 477 -11.73 -18.74 16.20
CA ASP A 477 -10.98 -18.58 17.45
C ASP A 477 -10.30 -17.21 17.51
N SER A 478 -11.07 -16.21 17.94
CA SER A 478 -10.58 -14.84 18.16
C SER A 478 -9.49 -14.75 19.24
N ILE A 479 -9.51 -15.65 20.24
CA ILE A 479 -8.51 -15.67 21.32
C ILE A 479 -7.16 -16.14 20.78
N ALA A 480 -7.16 -17.18 19.94
CA ALA A 480 -5.94 -17.63 19.27
C ALA A 480 -5.38 -16.53 18.34
N LEU A 481 -6.23 -15.80 17.61
CA LEU A 481 -5.80 -14.67 16.79
C LEU A 481 -5.22 -13.52 17.63
N GLU A 482 -5.79 -13.24 18.79
CA GLU A 482 -5.26 -12.28 19.75
C GLU A 482 -3.89 -12.71 20.28
N ALA A 483 -3.75 -13.96 20.72
CA ALA A 483 -2.48 -14.51 21.16
C ALA A 483 -1.41 -14.45 20.05
N ILE A 484 -1.75 -14.79 18.80
CA ILE A 484 -0.84 -14.70 17.65
C ILE A 484 -0.42 -13.22 17.43
N ARG A 485 -1.34 -12.26 17.57
CA ARG A 485 -1.04 -10.83 17.43
C ARG A 485 -0.17 -10.30 18.56
N GLU A 486 -0.44 -10.69 19.81
CA GLU A 486 0.36 -10.31 20.98
C GLU A 486 1.79 -10.84 20.89
N MET A 487 1.97 -11.96 20.20
CA MET A 487 3.29 -12.46 19.81
C MET A 487 3.95 -11.63 18.70
N GLY A 488 3.38 -10.52 18.24
CA GLY A 488 3.98 -9.67 17.21
C GLY A 488 3.94 -10.26 15.80
N CYS A 489 3.08 -11.26 15.56
CA CYS A 489 2.87 -11.82 14.23
C CYS A 489 1.87 -10.98 13.42
N ASN A 490 2.10 -10.89 12.11
CA ASN A 490 1.21 -10.17 11.20
C ASN A 490 0.00 -11.04 10.81
N LEU A 491 -1.20 -10.68 11.29
CA LEU A 491 -2.46 -11.36 10.95
C LEU A 491 -2.95 -11.10 9.51
N CYS A 492 -2.21 -10.30 8.73
CA CYS A 492 -2.51 -10.04 7.33
C CYS A 492 -1.64 -10.86 6.37
N SER A 493 -0.77 -11.73 6.87
CA SER A 493 0.09 -12.53 6.02
C SER A 493 -0.72 -13.54 5.20
N GLU A 494 -0.26 -13.77 3.97
CA GLU A 494 -0.91 -14.65 3.01
C GLU A 494 -0.38 -16.08 3.15
N ASP A 495 -1.28 -17.05 3.03
CA ASP A 495 -0.91 -18.46 2.92
C ASP A 495 -0.35 -18.79 1.52
N TYR A 496 -0.01 -20.07 1.28
CA TYR A 496 0.53 -20.49 -0.02
C TYR A 496 -0.42 -20.19 -1.19
N ASP A 497 -1.73 -20.10 -0.97
CA ASP A 497 -2.72 -19.79 -2.00
C ASP A 497 -3.01 -18.28 -2.07
N GLY A 498 -2.21 -17.42 -1.43
CA GLY A 498 -2.43 -15.97 -1.40
C GLY A 498 -3.57 -15.54 -0.48
N ARG A 499 -4.14 -16.45 0.32
CA ARG A 499 -5.28 -16.13 1.19
C ARG A 499 -4.80 -15.56 2.50
N THR A 500 -5.41 -14.45 2.90
CA THR A 500 -5.28 -13.91 4.26
C THR A 500 -6.28 -14.56 5.21
N PRO A 501 -6.08 -14.49 6.54
CA PRO A 501 -7.06 -14.94 7.53
C PRO A 501 -8.46 -14.32 7.31
N LEU A 502 -8.53 -13.10 6.77
CA LEU A 502 -9.80 -12.44 6.44
C LEU A 502 -10.56 -13.15 5.31
N HIS A 503 -9.85 -13.71 4.31
CA HIS A 503 -10.50 -14.53 3.28
C HIS A 503 -11.17 -15.76 3.90
N ILE A 504 -10.48 -16.42 4.84
CA ILE A 504 -10.99 -17.64 5.48
C ILE A 504 -12.16 -17.32 6.40
N ALA A 505 -12.04 -16.29 7.24
CA ALA A 505 -13.12 -15.84 8.11
C ALA A 505 -14.37 -15.44 7.30
N ALA A 506 -14.16 -14.84 6.12
CA ALA A 506 -15.24 -14.45 5.22
C ALA A 506 -15.98 -15.65 4.60
N CYS A 507 -15.34 -16.82 4.45
CA CYS A 507 -15.97 -18.05 3.98
C CYS A 507 -16.82 -18.75 5.05
N GLU A 508 -16.45 -18.64 6.33
CA GLU A 508 -17.01 -19.44 7.44
C GLU A 508 -18.09 -18.71 8.26
N ASP A 509 -18.62 -17.56 7.78
CA ASP A 509 -19.60 -16.68 8.47
C ASP A 509 -19.18 -16.22 9.89
N ASN A 510 -17.88 -16.20 10.17
CA ASN A 510 -17.34 -15.83 11.49
C ASN A 510 -17.27 -14.31 11.65
N LEU A 511 -18.41 -13.65 11.82
CA LEU A 511 -18.52 -12.18 11.90
C LEU A 511 -17.59 -11.57 12.96
N THR A 512 -17.47 -12.19 14.14
CA THR A 512 -16.61 -11.70 15.24
C THR A 512 -15.13 -11.69 14.84
N VAL A 513 -14.68 -12.73 14.14
CA VAL A 513 -13.31 -12.79 13.61
C VAL A 513 -13.12 -11.80 12.48
N VAL A 514 -14.11 -11.63 11.60
CA VAL A 514 -14.04 -10.63 10.53
C VAL A 514 -13.89 -9.23 11.14
N GLU A 515 -14.72 -8.84 12.10
CA GLU A 515 -14.61 -7.57 12.81
C GLU A 515 -13.26 -7.42 13.49
N TYR A 516 -12.79 -8.46 14.18
CA TYR A 516 -11.49 -8.45 14.85
C TYR A 516 -10.34 -8.22 13.86
N LEU A 517 -10.33 -8.94 12.73
CA LEU A 517 -9.28 -8.81 11.71
C LEU A 517 -9.30 -7.43 11.05
N LEU A 518 -10.48 -6.90 10.72
CA LEU A 518 -10.62 -5.57 10.13
C LEU A 518 -10.17 -4.47 11.10
N ASN A 519 -10.55 -4.57 12.37
CA ASN A 519 -10.09 -3.65 13.43
C ASN A 519 -8.57 -3.74 13.66
N ASN A 520 -7.92 -4.81 13.20
CA ASN A 520 -6.47 -5.00 13.25
C ASN A 520 -5.78 -4.82 11.89
N GLY A 521 -6.40 -4.09 10.96
CA GLY A 521 -5.76 -3.62 9.73
C GLY A 521 -5.72 -4.65 8.60
N ALA A 522 -6.53 -5.71 8.65
CA ALA A 522 -6.72 -6.60 7.51
C ALA A 522 -7.32 -5.83 6.33
N THR A 523 -6.67 -5.92 5.16
CA THR A 523 -7.16 -5.27 3.94
C THR A 523 -8.30 -6.08 3.33
N VAL A 524 -9.37 -5.38 2.95
CA VAL A 524 -10.52 -5.96 2.22
C VAL A 524 -10.25 -6.14 0.73
N TYR A 525 -9.11 -5.66 0.24
CA TYR A 525 -8.74 -5.68 -1.19
C TYR A 525 -7.62 -6.68 -1.51
N ALA A 526 -7.11 -7.43 -0.53
CA ALA A 526 -6.19 -8.52 -0.83
C ALA A 526 -6.88 -9.52 -1.76
N LYS A 527 -6.12 -10.08 -2.69
CA LYS A 527 -6.59 -11.08 -3.64
C LYS A 527 -5.84 -12.38 -3.39
N ASP A 528 -6.57 -13.48 -3.34
CA ASP A 528 -5.96 -14.80 -3.37
C ASP A 528 -5.42 -15.15 -4.76
N ARG A 529 -4.79 -16.32 -4.90
CA ARG A 529 -4.24 -16.83 -6.17
C ARG A 529 -5.29 -17.00 -7.27
N TYR A 530 -6.58 -17.00 -6.92
CA TYR A 530 -7.69 -17.06 -7.86
C TYR A 530 -8.30 -15.68 -8.15
N GLY A 531 -7.63 -14.60 -7.74
CA GLY A 531 -8.10 -13.23 -7.91
C GLY A 531 -9.29 -12.85 -7.02
N SER A 532 -9.66 -13.69 -6.04
CA SER A 532 -10.85 -13.45 -5.21
C SER A 532 -10.54 -12.59 -4.01
N THR A 533 -11.32 -11.54 -3.79
CA THR A 533 -11.28 -10.74 -2.55
C THR A 533 -12.04 -11.42 -1.40
N PRO A 534 -11.83 -11.02 -0.13
CA PRO A 534 -12.67 -11.47 0.98
C PRO A 534 -14.17 -11.22 0.75
N LEU A 535 -14.54 -10.13 0.08
CA LEU A 535 -15.93 -9.82 -0.27
C LEU A 535 -16.49 -10.85 -1.25
N LEU A 536 -15.76 -11.15 -2.33
CA LEU A 536 -16.19 -12.15 -3.31
C LEU A 536 -16.33 -13.54 -2.67
N ASN A 537 -15.42 -13.91 -1.76
CA ASN A 537 -15.53 -15.15 -1.00
C ASN A 537 -16.79 -15.16 -0.11
N ALA A 538 -17.06 -14.10 0.64
CA ALA A 538 -18.29 -13.98 1.44
C ALA A 538 -19.56 -14.14 0.57
N VAL A 539 -19.57 -13.59 -0.64
CA VAL A 539 -20.67 -13.74 -1.61
C VAL A 539 -20.82 -15.18 -2.09
N LYS A 540 -19.72 -15.84 -2.48
CA LYS A 540 -19.73 -17.24 -2.92
C LYS A 540 -20.28 -18.19 -1.86
N PHE A 541 -20.00 -17.92 -0.58
CA PHE A 541 -20.46 -18.71 0.57
C PHE A 541 -21.79 -18.20 1.18
N ARG A 542 -22.37 -17.10 0.67
CA ARG A 542 -23.67 -16.51 1.09
C ARG A 542 -23.70 -16.00 2.54
N ASN A 543 -22.57 -15.50 3.02
CA ASN A 543 -22.43 -15.00 4.39
C ASN A 543 -22.93 -13.56 4.50
N PHE A 544 -24.26 -13.38 4.52
CA PHE A 544 -24.91 -12.06 4.39
C PHE A 544 -24.42 -11.00 5.38
N LYS A 545 -24.20 -11.37 6.64
CA LYS A 545 -23.73 -10.45 7.68
C LYS A 545 -22.32 -9.97 7.37
N VAL A 546 -21.46 -10.89 6.94
CA VAL A 546 -20.09 -10.58 6.52
C VAL A 546 -20.08 -9.70 5.26
N ILE A 547 -20.91 -10.00 4.25
CA ILE A 547 -21.03 -9.18 3.03
C ILE A 547 -21.37 -7.74 3.41
N HIS A 548 -22.38 -7.56 4.27
CA HIS A 548 -22.80 -6.24 4.72
C HIS A 548 -21.67 -5.49 5.45
N LEU A 549 -20.99 -6.14 6.40
CA LEU A 549 -19.87 -5.55 7.12
C LEU A 549 -18.73 -5.16 6.17
N LEU A 550 -18.31 -6.05 5.28
CA LEU A 550 -17.24 -5.78 4.32
C LEU A 550 -17.58 -4.59 3.42
N ARG A 551 -18.83 -4.49 2.94
CA ARG A 551 -19.31 -3.35 2.15
C ARG A 551 -19.30 -2.04 2.93
N GLN A 552 -19.73 -2.07 4.19
CA GLN A 552 -19.63 -0.91 5.09
C GLN A 552 -18.18 -0.46 5.28
N THR A 553 -17.24 -1.41 5.26
CA THR A 553 -15.80 -1.10 5.33
C THR A 553 -15.16 -0.65 4.01
N GLY A 554 -15.95 -0.46 2.96
CA GLY A 554 -15.50 0.03 1.66
C GLY A 554 -15.08 -1.06 0.68
N ALA A 555 -15.25 -2.33 1.01
CA ALA A 555 -15.03 -3.42 0.06
C ALA A 555 -15.98 -3.26 -1.15
N HIS A 556 -15.47 -3.50 -2.35
CA HIS A 556 -16.23 -3.48 -3.59
C HIS A 556 -15.72 -4.58 -4.50
N LEU A 557 -16.60 -5.07 -5.37
CA LEU A 557 -16.24 -6.02 -6.40
C LEU A 557 -15.59 -5.27 -7.56
N SER A 558 -14.43 -5.73 -8.02
CA SER A 558 -13.78 -5.19 -9.20
C SER A 558 -14.52 -5.61 -10.48
N LYS A 559 -14.24 -4.96 -11.62
CA LYS A 559 -14.86 -5.36 -12.90
C LYS A 559 -14.51 -6.78 -13.31
N GLU A 560 -13.30 -7.22 -12.97
CA GLU A 560 -12.81 -8.57 -13.23
C GLU A 560 -13.58 -9.60 -12.41
N GLU A 561 -13.87 -9.31 -11.14
CA GLU A 561 -14.72 -10.16 -10.29
C GLU A 561 -16.18 -10.22 -10.76
N LEU A 562 -16.64 -9.16 -11.46
CA LEU A 562 -17.94 -9.08 -12.11
C LEU A 562 -17.94 -9.67 -13.53
N GLY A 563 -16.84 -10.26 -13.99
CA GLY A 563 -16.77 -10.94 -15.28
C GLY A 563 -17.85 -12.03 -15.39
N ASP A 564 -18.66 -11.94 -16.46
CA ASP A 564 -19.80 -12.84 -16.72
C ASP A 564 -20.88 -12.87 -15.61
N ILE A 565 -20.98 -11.79 -14.82
CA ILE A 565 -21.95 -11.70 -13.72
C ILE A 565 -23.40 -11.84 -14.22
N GLY A 566 -23.74 -11.28 -15.39
CA GLY A 566 -25.07 -11.39 -15.97
C GLY A 566 -25.49 -12.85 -16.20
N THR A 567 -24.60 -13.68 -16.76
CA THR A 567 -24.87 -15.12 -16.94
C THR A 567 -24.99 -15.83 -15.60
N LYS A 568 -24.17 -15.46 -14.62
CA LYS A 568 -24.23 -16.05 -13.27
C LYS A 568 -25.53 -15.70 -12.55
N LEU A 569 -25.97 -14.45 -12.62
CA LEU A 569 -27.25 -14.00 -12.07
C LEU A 569 -28.43 -14.65 -12.79
N SER A 570 -28.39 -14.75 -14.11
CA SER A 570 -29.39 -15.48 -14.91
C SER A 570 -29.44 -16.97 -14.54
N GLY A 571 -28.29 -17.60 -14.29
CA GLY A 571 -28.22 -18.98 -13.80
C GLY A 571 -28.87 -19.16 -12.42
N LEU A 572 -28.60 -18.24 -11.48
CA LEU A 572 -29.25 -18.23 -10.16
C LEU A 572 -30.76 -17.98 -10.26
N ALA A 573 -31.18 -17.10 -11.17
CA ALA A 573 -32.59 -16.83 -11.43
C ALA A 573 -33.30 -18.04 -12.06
N ALA A 574 -32.64 -18.76 -12.97
CA ALA A 574 -33.16 -19.97 -13.59
C ALA A 574 -33.24 -21.16 -12.61
N SER A 575 -32.33 -21.25 -11.64
CA SER A 575 -32.35 -22.29 -10.60
C SER A 575 -33.27 -21.97 -9.43
N GLY A 576 -33.85 -20.76 -9.36
CA GLY A 576 -34.73 -20.35 -8.26
C GLY A 576 -33.99 -19.89 -7.00
N ASP A 577 -32.70 -19.56 -7.10
CA ASP A 577 -31.83 -19.29 -5.97
C ASP A 577 -31.89 -17.84 -5.48
N VAL A 578 -32.92 -17.55 -4.67
CA VAL A 578 -33.16 -16.23 -4.08
C VAL A 578 -32.02 -15.79 -3.16
N GLU A 579 -31.49 -16.69 -2.34
CA GLU A 579 -30.42 -16.39 -1.39
C GLU A 579 -29.11 -16.03 -2.11
N GLY A 580 -28.80 -16.71 -3.22
CA GLY A 580 -27.68 -16.36 -4.09
C GLY A 580 -27.83 -14.97 -4.68
N LEU A 581 -29.00 -14.64 -5.25
CA LEU A 581 -29.28 -13.32 -5.82
C LEU A 581 -29.18 -12.21 -4.75
N LYS A 582 -29.71 -12.46 -3.55
CA LYS A 582 -29.61 -11.55 -2.41
C LYS A 582 -28.17 -11.26 -2.00
N ALA A 583 -27.29 -12.26 -2.03
CA ALA A 583 -25.87 -12.08 -1.69
C ALA A 583 -25.19 -11.11 -2.68
N TRP A 584 -25.47 -11.25 -3.98
CA TRP A 584 -24.95 -10.36 -5.01
C TRP A 584 -25.51 -8.93 -4.91
N ILE A 585 -26.79 -8.77 -4.56
CA ILE A 585 -27.38 -7.43 -4.31
C ILE A 585 -26.67 -6.74 -3.16
N LEU A 586 -26.47 -7.45 -2.04
CA LEU A 586 -25.79 -6.91 -0.87
C LEU A 586 -24.35 -6.51 -1.18
N ALA A 587 -23.67 -7.22 -2.08
CA ALA A 587 -22.35 -6.86 -2.55
C ALA A 587 -22.32 -5.64 -3.49
N GLY A 588 -23.47 -5.08 -3.85
CA GLY A 588 -23.61 -3.88 -4.68
C GLY A 588 -23.74 -4.13 -6.18
N VAL A 589 -24.11 -5.35 -6.60
CA VAL A 589 -24.30 -5.68 -8.02
C VAL A 589 -25.69 -5.26 -8.50
N SER A 590 -25.77 -4.66 -9.69
CA SER A 590 -27.03 -4.31 -10.32
C SER A 590 -27.75 -5.55 -10.90
N MET A 591 -29.05 -5.66 -10.69
CA MET A 591 -29.89 -6.72 -11.27
C MET A 591 -30.31 -6.44 -12.72
N GLU A 592 -29.77 -5.39 -13.32
CA GLU A 592 -29.98 -5.02 -14.74
C GLU A 592 -28.87 -5.55 -15.65
N GLU A 593 -27.82 -6.17 -15.08
CA GLU A 593 -26.74 -6.78 -15.84
C GLU A 593 -27.28 -7.89 -16.74
N LEU A 594 -26.92 -7.82 -18.04
CA LEU A 594 -27.45 -8.71 -19.06
C LEU A 594 -26.59 -9.97 -19.18
N SER A 595 -27.22 -11.15 -19.31
CA SER A 595 -26.54 -12.38 -19.72
C SER A 595 -26.14 -12.35 -21.21
N TYR A 596 -25.39 -13.37 -21.64
CA TYR A 596 -24.95 -13.50 -23.04
C TYR A 596 -26.12 -13.51 -24.06
N ASP A 597 -27.31 -13.96 -23.66
CA ASP A 597 -28.54 -13.93 -24.47
C ASP A 597 -29.32 -12.60 -24.34
N ARG A 598 -28.68 -11.56 -23.77
CA ARG A 598 -29.21 -10.22 -23.55
C ARG A 598 -30.48 -10.17 -22.70
N LYS A 599 -30.63 -11.12 -21.77
CA LYS A 599 -31.74 -11.12 -20.82
C LYS A 599 -31.30 -10.65 -19.45
N THR A 600 -32.22 -10.02 -18.73
CA THR A 600 -32.04 -9.74 -17.31
C THR A 600 -32.39 -10.98 -16.47
N PRO A 601 -31.85 -11.10 -15.24
CA PRO A 601 -32.24 -12.15 -14.31
C PRO A 601 -33.77 -12.24 -14.10
N LEU A 602 -34.47 -11.11 -14.12
CA LEU A 602 -35.93 -11.06 -14.02
C LEU A 602 -36.61 -11.74 -15.21
N GLN A 603 -36.19 -11.42 -16.44
CA GLN A 603 -36.74 -12.04 -17.65
C GLN A 603 -36.49 -13.55 -17.69
N VAL A 604 -35.33 -13.99 -17.19
CA VAL A 604 -35.00 -15.41 -17.10
C VAL A 604 -35.89 -16.11 -16.06
N ALA A 605 -36.08 -15.51 -14.87
CA ALA A 605 -36.96 -16.06 -13.84
C ALA A 605 -38.42 -16.17 -14.30
N GLU A 606 -38.92 -15.19 -15.06
CA GLU A 606 -40.26 -15.23 -15.66
C GLU A 606 -40.38 -16.34 -16.71
N ALA A 607 -39.35 -16.52 -17.55
CA ALA A 607 -39.33 -17.56 -18.57
C ALA A 607 -39.23 -18.98 -18.00
N THR A 608 -38.52 -19.17 -16.88
CA THR A 608 -38.40 -20.47 -16.19
C THR A 608 -39.54 -20.74 -15.20
N GLY A 609 -40.39 -19.76 -14.92
CA GLY A 609 -41.51 -19.89 -13.99
C GLY A 609 -41.13 -19.86 -12.50
N ASN A 610 -39.99 -19.27 -12.16
CA ASN A 610 -39.53 -19.18 -10.76
C ASN A 610 -40.19 -18.01 -10.02
N ILE A 611 -41.43 -18.23 -9.57
CA ILE A 611 -42.29 -17.21 -8.94
C ILE A 611 -41.59 -16.51 -7.75
N ALA A 612 -40.92 -17.26 -6.88
CA ALA A 612 -40.23 -16.72 -5.72
C ALA A 612 -39.12 -15.71 -6.09
N VAL A 613 -38.38 -15.98 -7.17
CA VAL A 613 -37.34 -15.06 -7.69
C VAL A 613 -37.98 -13.83 -8.32
N VAL A 614 -39.07 -14.00 -9.08
CA VAL A 614 -39.81 -12.89 -9.71
C VAL A 614 -40.36 -11.93 -8.64
N GLU A 615 -40.97 -12.45 -7.59
CA GLU A 615 -41.47 -11.64 -6.46
C GLU A 615 -40.32 -10.91 -5.75
N PHE A 616 -39.22 -11.61 -5.47
CA PHE A 616 -38.05 -11.03 -4.82
C PHE A 616 -37.42 -9.89 -5.63
N LEU A 617 -37.19 -10.10 -6.94
CA LEU A 617 -36.59 -9.09 -7.82
C LEU A 617 -37.52 -7.89 -8.00
N LYS A 618 -38.85 -8.09 -8.15
CA LYS A 618 -39.84 -7.00 -8.24
C LYS A 618 -39.91 -6.17 -6.96
N GLN A 619 -39.83 -6.80 -5.78
CA GLN A 619 -39.78 -6.08 -4.50
C GLN A 619 -38.50 -5.25 -4.33
N THR A 620 -37.37 -5.77 -4.82
CA THR A 620 -36.08 -5.09 -4.71
C THR A 620 -36.01 -3.86 -5.64
N ASP A 621 -36.60 -3.95 -6.84
CA ASP A 621 -36.68 -2.85 -7.80
C ASP A 621 -37.55 -1.68 -7.27
N GLN A 622 -38.62 -1.98 -6.54
CA GLN A 622 -39.46 -0.98 -5.88
C GLN A 622 -38.76 -0.26 -4.71
N LYS A 623 -37.81 -0.91 -4.02
CA LYS A 623 -37.07 -0.29 -2.91
C LYS A 623 -35.96 0.66 -3.34
N LYS A 624 -35.40 0.50 -4.56
CA LYS A 624 -34.48 1.50 -5.14
C LYS A 624 -35.11 2.90 -5.26
N GLY A 625 -36.44 3.00 -5.29
CA GLY A 625 -37.17 4.28 -5.28
C GLY A 625 -37.29 4.97 -3.91
N PHE A 626 -36.85 4.35 -2.81
CA PHE A 626 -37.07 4.85 -1.45
C PHE A 626 -35.82 4.92 -0.55
N GLU A 627 -34.65 4.44 -0.98
CA GLU A 627 -33.40 4.55 -0.22
C GLU A 627 -32.52 5.75 -0.69
N GLU A 628 -33.11 6.95 -0.67
CA GLU A 628 -32.40 8.22 -0.44
C GLU A 628 -32.81 8.77 0.93
N LEU A 629 -32.61 8.00 2.00
CA LEU A 629 -32.70 8.53 3.36
C LEU A 629 -31.46 8.11 4.16
N LYS A 630 -30.56 9.11 4.22
CA LYS A 630 -29.45 9.36 5.16
C LYS A 630 -29.55 8.67 6.53
N PRO A 631 -28.40 8.40 7.17
CA PRO A 631 -27.55 9.49 7.73
C PRO A 631 -26.45 10.03 6.80
#